data_AF-A0A3D1GFD7-F1
#
_entry.id   AF-A0A3D1GFD7-F1
#
_cell.length_a   1.000
_cell.length_b   1.000
_cell.length_c   1.000
_cell.angle_alpha   90.00
_cell.angle_beta   90.00
_cell.angle_gamma   90.00
#
_symmetry.space_group_name_H-M   'P 1'
#
loop_
_entity.id
_entity.type
_entity.pdbx_description
1 polymer ?
#
loop_
_entity_poly.entity_id
_entity_poly.type
_entity_poly.pdbx_seq_one_letter_code
_entity_poly.pdbx_strand_id
1 'polypeptide(L)'
;MLLLDTQVWIWWLLRDEALTEEELQTLDEHARKGEIAVSAASVWEAELLEGSGKLFLKENFESWIVKATDPKVCKVIPIDTQVISAQRKLPITFPDDPADRLIVTTALMNNYSLATKNEKIQNIEF
;
A
#
# COMPACT_ATOMS: atom_id res chain seq x y z
N MET A 1 3.08 -3.37 12.77
CA MET A 1 2.08 -3.24 11.69
C MET A 1 2.78 -3.55 10.37
N LEU A 2 2.02 -4.05 9.41
CA LEU A 2 2.42 -4.32 8.04
C LEU A 2 1.76 -3.26 7.15
N LEU A 3 2.57 -2.41 6.51
CA LEU A 3 2.09 -1.48 5.50
C LEU A 3 2.06 -2.19 4.15
N LEU A 4 0.90 -2.21 3.49
CA LEU A 4 0.77 -2.79 2.17
C LEU A 4 1.07 -1.74 1.11
N ASP A 5 1.87 -2.14 0.13
CA ASP A 5 2.00 -1.44 -1.14
C ASP A 5 0.65 -1.46 -1.89
N THR A 6 0.44 -0.53 -2.81
CA THR A 6 -0.84 -0.32 -3.50
C THR A 6 -1.30 -1.59 -4.21
N GLN A 7 -0.39 -2.25 -4.94
CA GLN A 7 -0.72 -3.48 -5.66
C GLN A 7 -1.08 -4.62 -4.70
N VAL A 8 -0.30 -4.81 -3.63
CA VAL A 8 -0.56 -5.86 -2.63
C VAL A 8 -1.90 -5.62 -1.94
N TRP A 9 -2.22 -4.38 -1.59
CA TRP A 9 -3.50 -4.02 -1.00
C TRP A 9 -4.67 -4.32 -1.94
N ILE A 10 -4.58 -3.89 -3.20
CA ILE A 10 -5.60 -4.15 -4.22
C ILE A 10 -5.79 -5.65 -4.43
N TRP A 11 -4.70 -6.39 -4.66
CA TRP A 11 -4.74 -7.83 -4.90
C TRP A 11 -5.31 -8.60 -3.72
N TRP A 12 -4.97 -8.21 -2.49
CA TRP A 12 -5.52 -8.82 -1.29
C TRP A 12 -7.03 -8.63 -1.19
N LEU A 13 -7.52 -7.40 -1.39
CA LEU A 13 -8.95 -7.10 -1.30
C LEU A 13 -9.76 -7.72 -2.45
N LEU A 14 -9.17 -7.83 -3.64
CA LEU A 14 -9.82 -8.39 -4.82
C LEU A 14 -9.60 -9.90 -4.98
N ARG A 15 -8.79 -10.51 -4.09
CA ARG A 15 -8.38 -11.93 -4.16
C ARG A 15 -7.76 -12.27 -5.52
N ASP A 16 -6.87 -11.41 -5.97
CA ASP A 16 -6.16 -11.55 -7.25
C ASP A 16 -5.11 -12.68 -7.20
N GLU A 17 -4.91 -13.35 -8.33
CA GLU A 17 -3.99 -14.49 -8.47
C GLU A 17 -2.50 -14.12 -8.36
N ALA A 18 -2.18 -12.82 -8.39
CA ALA A 18 -0.82 -12.33 -8.11
C ALA A 18 -0.36 -12.61 -6.66
N LEU A 19 -1.29 -12.88 -5.74
CA LEU A 19 -1.01 -13.36 -4.39
C LEU A 19 -1.29 -14.84 -4.27
N THR A 20 -0.36 -15.59 -3.67
CA THR A 20 -0.58 -16.99 -3.35
C THR A 20 -1.62 -17.12 -2.23
N GLU A 21 -2.23 -18.30 -2.11
CA GLU A 21 -3.17 -18.58 -1.03
C GLU A 21 -2.53 -18.41 0.37
N GLU A 22 -1.24 -18.74 0.51
CA GLU A 22 -0.48 -18.54 1.75
C GLU A 22 -0.29 -17.04 2.07
N GLU A 23 0.01 -16.22 1.07
CA GLU A 23 0.12 -14.77 1.22
C GLU A 23 -1.24 -14.16 1.62
N LEU A 24 -2.33 -14.58 0.97
CA LEU A 24 -3.68 -14.14 1.31
C LEU A 24 -4.05 -14.51 2.76
N GLN A 25 -3.75 -15.73 3.18
CA GLN A 25 -4.01 -16.18 4.56
C GLN A 25 -3.19 -15.39 5.57
N THR A 26 -1.92 -15.11 5.27
CA THR A 26 -1.05 -14.29 6.12
C THR A 26 -1.60 -12.88 6.28
N LEU A 27 -2.04 -12.25 5.19
CA LEU A 27 -2.65 -10.93 5.21
C LEU A 27 -3.98 -10.91 5.98
N ASP A 28 -4.82 -11.94 5.81
CA ASP A 28 -6.06 -12.08 6.56
C ASP A 28 -5.81 -12.22 8.07
N GLU A 29 -4.76 -12.93 8.49
CA GLU A 29 -4.38 -13.04 9.89
C GLU A 29 -3.91 -11.71 10.49
N HIS A 30 -3.10 -10.94 9.76
CA HIS A 30 -2.71 -9.60 10.17
C HIS A 30 -3.93 -8.65 10.23
N ALA A 31 -4.85 -8.75 9.28
CA ALA A 31 -6.07 -7.94 9.28
C ALA A 31 -6.95 -8.23 10.50
N ARG A 32 -7.14 -9.51 10.87
CA ARG A 32 -7.88 -9.91 12.08
C ARG A 32 -7.27 -9.34 13.37
N LYS A 33 -5.96 -9.12 13.39
CA LYS A 33 -5.23 -8.51 14.51
C LYS A 33 -5.23 -6.98 14.48
N GLY A 34 -5.78 -6.36 13.44
CA GLY A 34 -5.73 -4.91 13.23
C GLY A 34 -4.33 -4.39 12.87
N GLU A 35 -3.49 -5.24 12.27
CA GLU A 35 -2.08 -4.95 12.00
C GLU A 35 -1.80 -4.48 10.58
N ILE A 36 -2.83 -4.37 9.72
CA ILE A 36 -2.70 -3.89 8.34
C ILE A 36 -2.82 -2.38 8.29
N ALA A 37 -1.89 -1.75 7.56
CA ALA A 37 -1.93 -0.34 7.21
C ALA A 37 -1.76 -0.14 5.70
N VAL A 38 -2.24 0.99 5.20
CA VAL A 38 -1.96 1.49 3.84
C VAL A 38 -1.59 2.96 3.92
N SER A 39 -0.76 3.44 3.00
CA SER A 39 -0.50 4.88 2.89
C SER A 39 -1.65 5.57 2.17
N ALA A 40 -1.94 6.83 2.52
CA ALA A 40 -2.82 7.68 1.71
C ALA A 40 -2.31 7.84 0.26
N ALA A 41 -1.00 7.63 0.02
CA ALA A 41 -0.43 7.55 -1.33
C ALA A 41 -1.02 6.38 -2.12
N SER A 42 -1.19 5.22 -1.49
CA SER A 42 -1.78 4.05 -2.11
C SER A 42 -3.25 4.25 -2.47
N VAL A 43 -3.99 4.97 -1.63
CA VAL A 43 -5.38 5.36 -1.91
C VAL A 43 -5.44 6.27 -3.14
N TRP A 44 -4.56 7.28 -3.19
CA TRP A 44 -4.45 8.18 -4.34
C TRP A 44 -4.05 7.44 -5.62
N GLU A 45 -3.09 6.53 -5.54
CA GLU A 45 -2.66 5.73 -6.70
C GLU A 45 -3.79 4.81 -7.19
N ALA A 46 -4.56 4.18 -6.29
CA ALA A 46 -5.69 3.34 -6.66
C ALA A 46 -6.76 4.12 -7.45
N GLU A 47 -7.04 5.38 -7.09
CA GLU A 47 -7.94 6.27 -7.84
C GLU A 47 -7.39 6.54 -9.25
N LEU A 48 -6.09 6.83 -9.38
CA LEU A 48 -5.47 7.03 -10.69
C LEU A 48 -5.49 5.77 -11.56
N LEU A 49 -5.32 4.59 -10.96
CA LEU A 49 -5.40 3.31 -11.65
C LEU A 49 -6.83 3.03 -12.15
N GLU A 50 -7.85 3.32 -11.34
CA GLU A 50 -9.25 3.17 -11.74
C GLU A 50 -9.62 4.16 -12.86
N GLY A 51 -9.34 5.44 -12.67
CA GLY A 51 -9.67 6.49 -13.64
C GLY A 51 -8.93 6.37 -14.98
N SER A 52 -7.79 5.66 -15.00
CA SER A 52 -7.07 5.33 -16.23
C SER A 52 -7.45 3.97 -16.86
N GLY A 53 -8.36 3.21 -16.23
CA GLY A 53 -8.82 1.91 -16.71
C GLY A 53 -7.81 0.77 -16.49
N LYS A 54 -6.84 0.95 -15.58
CA LYS A 54 -5.86 -0.10 -15.20
C LYS A 54 -6.33 -0.93 -14.02
N LEU A 55 -7.25 -0.41 -13.21
CA LEU A 55 -7.96 -1.12 -12.16
C LEU A 55 -9.43 -1.20 -12.54
N PHE A 56 -9.98 -2.43 -12.58
CA PHE A 56 -11.39 -2.65 -12.85
C PHE A 56 -12.11 -3.09 -11.58
N LEU A 57 -13.05 -2.25 -11.12
CA LEU A 57 -13.87 -2.54 -9.95
C LEU A 57 -15.29 -2.91 -10.40
N LYS A 58 -15.93 -3.83 -9.67
CA LYS A 58 -17.34 -4.21 -9.95
C LYS A 58 -18.31 -3.10 -9.55
N GLU A 59 -17.93 -2.28 -8.59
CA GLU A 59 -18.63 -1.09 -8.13
C GLU A 59 -17.78 0.15 -8.46
N ASN A 60 -18.35 1.35 -8.35
CA ASN A 60 -17.57 2.58 -8.56
C ASN A 60 -16.51 2.78 -7.46
N PHE A 61 -15.46 3.55 -7.76
CA PHE A 61 -14.36 3.78 -6.82
C PHE A 61 -14.84 4.39 -5.50
N GLU A 62 -15.75 5.37 -5.53
CA GLU A 62 -16.29 6.02 -4.32
C GLU A 62 -16.93 5.03 -3.33
N SER A 63 -17.66 4.03 -3.82
CA SER A 63 -18.28 3.02 -2.97
C SER A 63 -17.27 1.99 -2.49
N TRP A 64 -16.34 1.62 -3.38
CA TRP A 64 -15.29 0.66 -3.06
C TRP A 64 -14.33 1.19 -2.00
N ILE A 65 -13.89 2.45 -2.12
CA ILE A 65 -12.85 3.01 -1.25
C ILE A 65 -13.31 3.11 0.21
N VAL A 66 -14.60 3.37 0.44
CA VAL A 66 -15.19 3.38 1.79
C VAL A 66 -15.04 2.02 2.48
N LYS A 67 -15.26 0.92 1.74
CA LYS A 67 -15.10 -0.45 2.26
C LYS A 67 -13.62 -0.82 2.38
N ALA A 68 -12.84 -0.48 1.37
CA ALA A 68 -11.42 -0.82 1.27
C ALA A 68 -10.56 -0.12 2.35
N THR A 69 -11.04 1.01 2.88
CA THR A 69 -10.40 1.80 3.94
C THR A 69 -11.17 1.82 5.27
N ASP A 70 -12.15 0.91 5.43
CA ASP A 70 -12.85 0.77 6.70
C ASP A 70 -11.82 0.46 7.82
N PRO A 71 -11.91 1.11 9.00
CA PRO A 71 -10.96 0.88 10.10
C PRO A 71 -10.89 -0.57 10.60
N LYS A 72 -11.87 -1.42 10.28
CA LYS A 72 -11.85 -2.86 10.56
C LYS A 72 -11.06 -3.66 9.52
N VAL A 73 -10.78 -3.08 8.36
CA VAL A 73 -10.01 -3.67 7.25
C VAL A 73 -8.55 -3.25 7.35
N CYS A 74 -8.29 -1.93 7.39
CA CYS A 74 -6.94 -1.40 7.49
C CYS A 74 -6.90 0.00 8.12
N LYS A 75 -5.72 0.40 8.57
CA LYS A 75 -5.44 1.78 8.98
C LYS A 75 -4.86 2.58 7.82
N VAL A 76 -5.51 3.67 7.42
CA VAL A 76 -4.94 4.62 6.46
C VAL A 76 -3.98 5.57 7.18
N ILE A 77 -2.73 5.62 6.72
CA ILE A 77 -1.69 6.49 7.26
C ILE A 77 -1.60 7.76 6.40
N PRO A 78 -1.79 8.96 6.99
CA PRO A 78 -1.74 10.20 6.23
C PRO A 78 -0.33 10.52 5.75
N ILE A 79 -0.24 11.26 4.63
CA ILE A 79 1.01 11.87 4.17
C ILE A 79 1.11 13.25 4.82
N ASP A 80 2.08 13.43 5.71
CA ASP A 80 2.38 14.71 6.34
C ASP A 80 3.76 15.25 5.91
N THR A 81 4.14 16.41 6.45
CA THR A 81 5.43 17.03 6.14
C THR A 81 6.64 16.18 6.57
N GLN A 82 6.48 15.30 7.56
CA GLN A 82 7.56 14.41 8.01
C GLN A 82 7.77 13.28 7.00
N VAL A 83 6.70 12.65 6.53
CA VAL A 83 6.73 11.66 5.44
C VAL A 83 7.36 12.26 4.20
N ILE A 84 6.90 13.44 3.77
CA ILE A 84 7.42 14.13 2.58
C ILE A 84 8.93 14.40 2.72
N SER A 85 9.37 14.90 3.88
CA SER A 85 10.78 15.23 4.13
C SER A 85 11.67 13.99 4.23
N ALA A 86 11.13 12.86 4.69
CA ALA A 86 11.84 11.60 4.83
C ALA A 86 12.30 10.99 3.51
N GLN A 87 11.77 11.45 2.36
CA GLN A 87 12.25 11.05 1.04
C GLN A 87 13.73 11.35 0.80
N ARG A 88 14.32 12.29 1.55
CA ARG A 88 15.78 12.57 1.52
C ARG A 88 16.62 11.44 2.12
N LYS A 89 16.00 10.52 2.87
CA LYS A 89 16.65 9.33 3.42
C LYS A 89 16.70 8.17 2.42
N LEU A 90 15.88 8.24 1.35
CA LEU A 90 15.91 7.23 0.30
C LEU A 90 17.25 7.30 -0.45
N PRO A 91 17.82 6.17 -0.86
CA PRO A 91 19.06 6.16 -1.64
C PRO A 91 18.84 6.86 -2.98
N ILE A 92 19.91 7.39 -3.56
CA ILE A 92 19.85 8.07 -4.87
C ILE A 92 19.42 7.14 -6.01
N THR A 93 19.57 5.83 -5.80
CA THR A 93 19.14 4.77 -6.71
C THR A 93 17.68 4.37 -6.54
N PHE A 94 16.96 4.94 -5.56
CA PHE A 94 15.55 4.65 -5.32
C PHE A 94 14.70 5.08 -6.53
N PRO A 95 13.72 4.28 -6.98
CA PRO A 95 12.84 4.63 -8.10
C PRO A 95 12.22 6.04 -8.01
N ASP A 96 12.03 6.67 -9.16
CA ASP A 96 11.46 8.02 -9.25
C ASP A 96 9.93 8.04 -9.17
N ASP A 97 9.28 6.89 -8.95
CA ASP A 97 7.83 6.84 -8.81
C ASP A 97 7.37 7.58 -7.54
N PRO A 98 6.50 8.61 -7.65
CA PRO A 98 6.09 9.40 -6.49
C PRO A 98 5.31 8.60 -5.44
N ALA A 99 4.49 7.64 -5.85
CA ALA A 99 3.70 6.83 -4.93
C ALA A 99 4.62 5.90 -4.14
N ASP A 100 5.51 5.17 -4.82
CA ASP A 100 6.50 4.28 -4.20
C ASP A 100 7.32 5.00 -3.13
N ARG A 101 7.83 6.20 -3.45
CA ARG A 101 8.62 7.01 -2.51
C ARG A 101 7.82 7.38 -1.27
N LEU A 102 6.57 7.79 -1.44
CA LEU A 102 5.69 8.16 -0.32
C LEU A 102 5.28 6.95 0.51
N ILE A 103 4.99 5.80 -0.12
CA ILE A 103 4.63 4.54 0.55
C ILE A 103 5.80 4.06 1.41
N VAL A 104 7.00 3.97 0.84
CA VAL A 104 8.21 3.54 1.56
C VAL A 104 8.52 4.49 2.71
N THR A 105 8.51 5.81 2.47
CA THR A 105 8.79 6.77 3.55
C THR A 105 7.72 6.79 4.62
N THR A 106 6.46 6.48 4.27
CA THR A 106 5.39 6.26 5.25
C THR A 106 5.72 5.08 6.15
N ALA A 107 6.13 3.93 5.58
CA ALA A 107 6.55 2.75 6.35
C ALA A 107 7.75 3.06 7.25
N LEU A 108 8.80 3.69 6.70
CA LEU A 108 10.03 4.05 7.43
C LEU A 108 9.74 4.96 8.63
N MET A 109 8.94 6.01 8.43
CA MET A 109 8.65 6.98 9.49
C MET A 109 7.79 6.40 10.61
N ASN A 110 6.99 5.36 10.32
CA ASN A 110 6.16 4.68 11.31
C ASN A 110 6.81 3.39 11.87
N ASN A 111 8.01 3.04 11.43
CA ASN A 111 8.68 1.78 11.76
C ASN A 111 7.80 0.54 11.46
N TYR A 112 7.17 0.54 10.28
CA TYR A 112 6.35 -0.57 9.80
C TYR A 112 7.12 -1.42 8.79
N SER A 113 6.87 -2.72 8.80
CA SER A 113 7.30 -3.59 7.71
C SER A 113 6.49 -3.27 6.45
N LEU A 114 7.11 -3.37 5.27
CA LEU A 114 6.46 -3.11 3.98
C LEU A 114 6.19 -4.44 3.27
N ALA A 115 4.93 -4.69 2.88
CA ALA A 115 4.58 -5.78 1.96
C ALA A 115 4.49 -5.22 0.55
N THR A 116 5.43 -5.61 -0.31
CA THR A 116 5.48 -5.20 -1.73
C THR A 116 5.91 -6.39 -2.59
N LYS A 117 5.48 -6.43 -3.84
CA LYS A 117 6.03 -7.31 -4.89
C LYS A 117 6.88 -6.57 -5.93
N ASN A 118 7.18 -5.29 -5.68
CA ASN A 118 8.07 -4.51 -6.52
C ASN A 118 9.53 -4.91 -6.21
N GLU A 119 10.14 -5.70 -7.09
CA GLU A 119 11.52 -6.18 -6.94
C GLU A 119 12.52 -5.04 -6.74
N LYS A 120 12.28 -3.86 -7.31
CA LYS A 120 13.17 -2.70 -7.13
C LYS A 120 13.14 -2.19 -5.70
N ILE A 121 12.00 -2.29 -5.01
CA ILE A 121 11.86 -1.86 -3.62
C ILE A 121 12.37 -2.95 -2.68
N GLN A 122 12.09 -4.23 -2.97
CA GLN A 122 12.53 -5.36 -2.14
C GLN A 122 14.06 -5.46 -2.02
N ASN A 123 14.78 -5.07 -3.07
CA ASN A 123 16.26 -5.14 -3.11
C ASN A 123 16.95 -3.89 -2.54
N ILE A 124 16.19 -2.93 -1.98
CA ILE A 124 16.77 -1.74 -1.37
C ILE A 124 16.96 -1.99 0.12
N GLU A 125 18.22 -1.94 0.56
CA GLU A 125 18.56 -1.94 1.98
C GLU A 125 18.20 -0.56 2.58
N PHE A 126 17.37 -0.56 3.61
CA PHE A 126 16.98 0.62 4.40
C PHE A 126 17.67 0.64 5.76
#